data_AF-A0A1I3T3Q8-F1
#
_entry.id   AF-A0A1I3T3Q8-F1
#
_cell.length_a   1.000
_cell.length_b   1.000
_cell.length_c   1.000
_cell.angle_alpha   90.00
_cell.angle_beta   90.00
_cell.angle_gamma   90.00
#
_symmetry.space_group_name_H-M   'P 1'
#
loop_
_entity.id
_entity.type
_entity.pdbx_description
1 polymer ?
#
loop_
_entity_poly.entity_id
_entity_poly.type
_entity_poly.pdbx_seq_one_letter_code
_entity_poly.pdbx_strand_id
1 'polypeptide(L)'
;MQQFNLKLAFICAVIGMTQSALAQAVCEGEVVFQCATDDADFREQITVCAQDESYHLVRHALETGALYYDTPLVAQASTTWFDWQEGDDLSIELGFWSVDLGEPVTLHARLPWNDMEEAVAMDGEAEMWLQSPHWQQEVNQTFCLSKTVYADTEALWSALGERGPVGLFFSQDVIVPEPGAIDVARVTSQPSAAGLPVYASATPNAATPVWWQLFEGDTVDVIAFEGDFLAVAIPTNGVDTCEISADQLYAPYDGPCATGWVDGAFLERGE
;
A
#
# COMPACT_ATOMS: atom_id res chain seq x y z
N MET A 1 25.46 22.83 -27.38
CA MET A 1 25.58 23.80 -26.27
C MET A 1 24.33 23.69 -25.43
N GLN A 2 24.33 22.79 -24.46
CA GLN A 2 23.26 22.62 -23.46
C GLN A 2 23.63 23.48 -22.25
N GLN A 3 22.78 24.44 -21.89
CA GLN A 3 22.88 25.15 -20.62
C GLN A 3 22.06 24.39 -19.59
N PHE A 4 22.77 23.71 -18.68
CA PHE A 4 22.21 23.28 -17.40
C PHE A 4 21.94 24.53 -16.56
N ASN A 5 20.67 24.87 -16.35
CA ASN A 5 20.28 25.81 -15.31
C ASN A 5 19.97 24.99 -14.05
N LEU A 6 20.95 24.94 -13.13
CA LEU A 6 20.70 24.63 -11.73
C LEU A 6 19.73 25.69 -11.19
N LYS A 7 18.48 25.32 -10.92
CA LYS A 7 17.59 26.14 -10.10
C LYS A 7 17.73 25.67 -8.65
N LEU A 8 18.08 26.62 -7.78
CA LEU A 8 18.18 26.44 -6.34
C LEU A 8 16.85 25.91 -5.78
N ALA A 9 16.91 24.78 -5.07
CA ALA A 9 15.87 24.41 -4.12
C ALA A 9 15.94 25.39 -2.93
N PHE A 10 14.86 26.14 -2.72
CA PHE A 10 14.70 27.01 -1.55
C PHE A 10 14.22 26.15 -0.39
N ILE A 11 15.14 25.70 0.46
CA ILE A 11 14.82 25.09 1.76
C ILE A 11 14.35 26.23 2.67
N CYS A 12 13.03 26.36 2.84
CA CYS A 12 12.42 27.28 3.79
C CYS A 12 11.98 26.53 5.04
N ALA A 13 12.91 26.41 5.99
CA ALA A 13 12.64 25.92 7.34
C ALA A 13 12.21 27.07 8.26
N VAL A 14 10.91 27.21 8.55
CA VAL A 14 10.36 27.90 9.74
C VAL A 14 8.86 27.54 9.83
N ILE A 15 8.21 27.09 10.91
CA ILE A 15 8.41 27.12 12.37
C ILE A 15 7.80 25.81 12.93
N GLY A 16 8.62 24.95 13.51
CA GLY A 16 8.17 23.72 14.18
C GLY A 16 9.27 23.10 15.04
N MET A 17 10.14 23.93 15.65
CA MET A 17 11.43 23.48 16.19
C MET A 17 11.34 22.49 17.36
N THR A 18 10.16 22.25 17.93
CA THR A 18 9.93 21.17 18.90
C THR A 18 9.32 19.92 18.29
N GLN A 19 8.53 20.03 17.22
CA GLN A 19 7.86 18.90 16.55
C GLN A 19 8.77 18.20 15.53
N SER A 20 9.63 18.95 14.84
CA SER A 20 10.63 18.39 13.93
C SER A 20 11.72 17.59 14.68
N ALA A 21 12.05 18.02 15.91
CA ALA A 21 13.10 17.40 16.71
C ALA A 21 12.77 15.97 17.17
N LEU A 22 11.48 15.66 17.41
CA LEU A 22 11.04 14.32 17.80
C LEU A 22 10.88 13.39 16.60
N ALA A 23 10.40 13.90 15.46
CA ALA A 23 10.33 13.14 14.21
C ALA A 23 11.72 12.67 13.74
N GLN A 24 12.72 13.56 13.81
CA GLN A 24 14.10 13.23 13.43
C GLN A 24 14.80 12.27 14.41
N ALA A 25 14.24 12.09 15.62
CA ALA A 25 14.73 11.10 16.58
C ALA A 25 14.22 9.68 16.30
N VAL A 26 13.10 9.55 15.57
CA VAL A 26 12.50 8.25 15.18
C VAL A 26 12.71 7.89 13.72
N CYS A 27 13.19 8.83 12.90
CA CYS A 27 13.58 8.59 11.51
C CYS A 27 15.09 8.42 11.37
N GLU A 28 15.51 7.33 10.72
CA GLU A 28 16.88 7.16 10.24
C GLU A 28 17.09 7.79 8.85
N GLY A 29 16.01 8.08 8.12
CA GLY A 29 16.00 8.73 6.80
C GLY A 29 15.31 10.11 6.75
N GLU A 30 14.87 10.53 5.57
CA GLU A 30 14.19 11.82 5.35
C GLU A 30 12.70 11.72 5.71
N VAL A 31 12.17 12.69 6.46
CA VAL A 31 10.73 12.72 6.80
C VAL A 31 9.95 13.16 5.58
N VAL A 32 9.09 12.29 5.05
CA VAL A 32 8.24 12.55 3.87
C VAL A 32 6.79 12.85 4.23
N PHE A 33 6.29 12.29 5.32
CA PHE A 33 4.99 12.65 5.89
C PHE A 33 5.06 12.72 7.41
N GLN A 34 4.30 13.62 8.01
CA GLN A 34 4.15 13.69 9.45
C GLN A 34 2.80 14.30 9.84
N CYS A 35 2.17 13.77 10.88
CA CYS A 35 1.01 14.42 11.50
C CYS A 35 0.87 14.04 12.98
N ALA A 36 0.12 14.85 13.75
CA ALA A 36 -0.41 14.43 15.03
C ALA A 36 -1.86 13.93 14.87
N THR A 37 -2.22 12.88 15.61
CA THR A 37 -3.58 12.33 15.61
C THR A 37 -4.58 13.28 16.27
N ASP A 38 -5.85 13.23 15.84
CA ASP A 38 -6.97 13.96 16.45
C ASP A 38 -7.55 13.22 17.66
N ASP A 39 -6.66 12.79 18.57
CA ASP A 39 -7.04 12.25 19.87
C ASP A 39 -6.74 13.29 20.96
N ALA A 40 -7.75 13.65 21.76
CA ALA A 40 -7.63 14.69 22.77
C ALA A 40 -6.95 14.20 24.06
N ASP A 41 -7.00 12.90 24.34
CA ASP A 41 -6.53 12.29 25.58
C ASP A 41 -5.12 11.70 25.42
N PHE A 42 -4.81 11.14 24.24
CA PHE A 42 -3.50 10.55 23.92
C PHE A 42 -3.05 10.92 22.51
N ARG A 43 -2.47 12.11 22.36
CA ARG A 43 -1.92 12.53 21.06
C ARG A 43 -0.71 11.70 20.69
N GLU A 44 -0.85 11.03 19.57
CA GLU A 44 0.23 10.33 18.91
C GLU A 44 0.67 11.13 17.69
N GLN A 45 1.83 10.75 17.18
CA GLN A 45 2.39 11.28 15.97
C GLN A 45 2.66 10.12 15.03
N ILE A 46 2.21 10.28 13.78
CA ILE A 46 2.53 9.41 12.67
C ILE A 46 3.64 10.09 11.89
N THR A 47 4.75 9.40 11.68
CA THR A 47 5.91 9.89 10.94
C THR A 47 6.29 8.85 9.89
N VAL A 48 6.41 9.25 8.64
CA VAL A 48 6.89 8.39 7.54
C VAL A 48 8.24 8.90 7.07
N CYS A 49 9.22 8.01 7.06
CA CYS A 49 10.58 8.30 6.66
C CYS A 49 10.91 7.56 5.34
N ALA A 50 11.51 8.23 4.37
CA ALA A 50 12.11 7.58 3.21
C ALA A 50 13.58 7.25 3.51
N GLN A 51 13.97 5.99 3.28
CA GLN A 51 15.33 5.48 3.53
C GLN A 51 15.66 4.37 2.53
N ASP A 52 16.80 4.50 1.82
CA ASP A 52 17.40 3.43 1.01
C ASP A 52 16.36 2.63 0.17
N GLU A 53 15.54 3.34 -0.61
CA GLU A 53 14.46 2.79 -1.46
C GLU A 53 13.28 2.17 -0.72
N SER A 54 13.06 2.53 0.53
CA SER A 54 11.93 2.10 1.35
C SER A 54 11.32 3.26 2.14
N TYR A 55 10.11 3.03 2.64
CA TYR A 55 9.40 3.92 3.53
C TYR A 55 9.16 3.21 4.86
N HIS A 56 9.37 3.96 5.95
CA HIS A 56 9.18 3.49 7.31
C HIS A 56 8.13 4.36 7.98
N LEU A 57 6.98 3.78 8.33
CA LEU A 57 5.96 4.43 9.12
C LEU A 57 6.16 4.08 10.58
N VAL A 58 6.36 5.12 11.38
CA VAL A 58 6.49 5.05 12.83
C VAL A 58 5.34 5.80 13.47
N ARG A 59 4.65 5.13 14.41
CA ARG A 59 3.67 5.75 15.29
C ARG A 59 4.27 5.85 16.69
N HIS A 60 4.23 7.03 17.28
CA HIS A 60 4.80 7.27 18.61
C HIS A 60 4.00 8.31 19.39
N ALA A 61 4.06 8.26 20.72
CA ALA A 61 3.44 9.27 21.55
C ALA A 61 4.08 10.65 21.27
N LEU A 62 3.25 11.69 21.09
CA LEU A 62 3.72 13.03 20.76
C LEU A 62 4.57 13.64 21.89
N GLU A 63 4.18 13.42 23.14
CA GLU A 63 4.85 14.03 24.30
C GLU A 63 6.14 13.31 24.72
N THR A 64 6.20 11.98 24.54
CA THR A 64 7.27 11.14 25.10
C THR A 64 8.18 10.53 24.04
N GLY A 65 7.74 10.49 22.78
CA GLY A 65 8.42 9.76 21.71
C GLY A 65 8.37 8.24 21.88
N ALA A 66 7.61 7.72 22.86
CA ALA A 66 7.47 6.28 23.06
C ALA A 66 6.80 5.65 21.85
N LEU A 67 7.44 4.62 21.28
CA LEU A 67 6.96 3.92 20.09
C LEU A 67 5.69 3.11 20.42
N TYR A 68 4.76 3.11 19.47
CA TYR A 68 3.53 2.31 19.55
C TYR A 68 3.74 0.89 19.02
N TYR A 69 4.58 0.75 18.00
CA TYR A 69 5.04 -0.52 17.46
C TYR A 69 6.48 -0.76 17.88
N ASP A 70 6.82 -2.01 18.21
CA ASP A 70 8.22 -2.39 18.48
C ASP A 70 9.05 -2.35 17.19
N THR A 71 8.41 -2.61 16.04
CA THR A 71 9.01 -2.54 14.71
C THR A 71 8.25 -1.53 13.84
N PRO A 72 8.94 -0.58 13.17
CA PRO A 72 8.31 0.30 12.19
C PRO A 72 7.58 -0.49 11.10
N LEU A 73 6.48 0.05 10.59
CA LEU A 73 5.85 -0.51 9.40
C LEU A 73 6.70 -0.18 8.19
N VAL A 74 7.14 -1.18 7.44
CA VAL A 74 8.07 -0.99 6.31
C VAL A 74 7.35 -1.23 5.00
N ALA A 75 7.63 -0.38 4.02
CA ALA A 75 7.13 -0.44 2.66
C ALA A 75 8.28 -0.25 1.68
N GLN A 76 8.56 -1.24 0.85
CA GLN A 76 9.60 -1.13 -0.18
C GLN A 76 9.11 -0.25 -1.33
N ALA A 77 9.84 0.79 -1.72
CA ALA A 77 9.35 1.76 -2.68
C ALA A 77 9.10 1.15 -4.07
N SER A 78 9.87 0.15 -4.47
CA SER A 78 9.69 -0.56 -5.74
C SER A 78 8.44 -1.46 -5.78
N THR A 79 8.00 -2.01 -4.63
CA THR A 79 6.93 -3.01 -4.58
C THR A 79 5.70 -2.58 -3.80
N THR A 80 5.79 -1.48 -3.04
CA THR A 80 4.68 -1.03 -2.21
C THR A 80 3.63 -0.30 -3.02
N TRP A 81 2.36 -0.44 -2.58
CA TRP A 81 1.27 0.33 -3.15
C TRP A 81 1.54 1.81 -3.03
N PHE A 82 1.24 2.52 -4.10
CA PHE A 82 1.24 3.94 -4.11
C PHE A 82 0.31 4.46 -5.19
N ASP A 83 -0.49 5.43 -4.82
CA ASP A 83 -1.32 6.18 -5.75
C ASP A 83 -0.94 7.66 -5.67
N TRP A 84 -0.93 8.32 -6.83
CA TRP A 84 -0.68 9.74 -6.97
C TRP A 84 -1.63 10.28 -8.03
N GLN A 85 -2.62 11.04 -7.59
CA GLN A 85 -3.61 11.64 -8.46
C GLN A 85 -3.63 13.14 -8.28
N GLU A 86 -3.39 13.84 -9.38
CA GLU A 86 -3.49 15.29 -9.46
C GLU A 86 -4.88 15.67 -9.97
N GLY A 87 -5.58 16.50 -9.20
CA GLY A 87 -6.85 17.11 -9.56
C GLY A 87 -6.97 18.49 -8.93
N ASP A 88 -8.13 18.81 -8.35
CA ASP A 88 -8.29 20.03 -7.54
C ASP A 88 -7.40 20.01 -6.28
N ASP A 89 -7.06 18.80 -5.80
CA ASP A 89 -6.11 18.51 -4.73
C ASP A 89 -5.18 17.39 -5.20
N LEU A 90 -4.05 17.22 -4.49
CA LEU A 90 -3.17 16.08 -4.65
C LEU A 90 -3.62 14.96 -3.69
N SER A 91 -4.00 13.81 -4.25
CA SER A 91 -4.32 12.61 -3.48
C SER A 91 -3.15 11.64 -3.53
N ILE A 92 -2.71 11.18 -2.35
CA ILE A 92 -1.62 10.21 -2.20
C ILE A 92 -2.12 9.04 -1.35
N GLU A 93 -1.79 7.84 -1.79
CA GLU A 93 -1.90 6.63 -0.96
C GLU A 93 -0.56 5.92 -0.88
N LEU A 94 -0.24 5.33 0.27
CA LEU A 94 0.98 4.53 0.47
C LEU A 94 0.67 3.31 1.35
N GLY A 95 0.91 2.11 0.82
CA GLY A 95 0.67 0.86 1.54
C GLY A 95 1.84 0.47 2.45
N PHE A 96 1.52 -0.16 3.58
CA PHE A 96 2.47 -0.74 4.52
C PHE A 96 1.98 -2.11 5.00
N TRP A 97 2.89 -2.93 5.53
CA TRP A 97 2.55 -4.19 6.18
C TRP A 97 2.85 -4.16 7.67
N SER A 98 1.85 -4.48 8.49
CA SER A 98 2.04 -4.68 9.93
C SER A 98 2.40 -6.12 10.22
N VAL A 99 3.68 -6.35 10.57
CA VAL A 99 4.16 -7.66 11.03
C VAL A 99 3.48 -8.06 12.34
N ASP A 100 3.30 -7.11 13.24
CA ASP A 100 2.75 -7.35 14.59
C ASP A 100 1.25 -7.70 14.55
N LEU A 101 0.49 -7.08 13.63
CA LEU A 101 -0.95 -7.29 13.48
C LEU A 101 -1.30 -8.28 12.36
N GLY A 102 -0.36 -8.58 11.46
CA GLY A 102 -0.59 -9.45 10.29
C GLY A 102 -1.58 -8.86 9.29
N GLU A 103 -1.68 -7.54 9.19
CA GLU A 103 -2.65 -6.84 8.33
C GLU A 103 -2.00 -5.67 7.56
N PRO A 104 -2.53 -5.29 6.38
CA PRO A 104 -2.06 -4.12 5.66
C PRO A 104 -2.53 -2.83 6.35
N VAL A 105 -1.73 -1.77 6.22
CA VAL A 105 -2.06 -0.43 6.68
C VAL A 105 -1.81 0.54 5.53
N THR A 106 -2.81 1.31 5.15
CA THR A 106 -2.68 2.33 4.10
C THR A 106 -2.64 3.71 4.74
N LEU A 107 -1.61 4.49 4.40
CA LEU A 107 -1.60 5.92 4.61
C LEU A 107 -2.32 6.58 3.45
N HIS A 108 -3.29 7.44 3.77
CA HIS A 108 -3.91 8.33 2.80
C HIS A 108 -3.57 9.77 3.16
N ALA A 109 -3.29 10.58 2.14
CA ALA A 109 -3.10 12.01 2.27
C ALA A 109 -3.83 12.75 1.14
N ARG A 110 -4.52 13.82 1.50
CA ARG A 110 -5.11 14.78 0.56
C ARG A 110 -4.51 16.14 0.85
N LEU A 111 -3.74 16.64 -0.10
CA LEU A 111 -2.93 17.83 0.05
C LEU A 111 -3.40 18.91 -0.92
N PRO A 112 -3.39 20.19 -0.52
CA PRO A 112 -3.74 21.27 -1.45
C PRO A 112 -2.70 21.33 -2.57
N TRP A 113 -3.13 21.43 -3.82
CA TRP A 113 -2.27 21.37 -5.00
C TRP A 113 -2.23 22.71 -5.74
N ASN A 114 -1.05 23.10 -6.22
CA ASN A 114 -0.86 24.29 -7.06
C ASN A 114 -0.44 23.88 -8.48
N ASP A 115 -1.39 23.77 -9.39
CA ASP A 115 -1.17 23.43 -10.80
C ASP A 115 -0.12 24.29 -11.51
N MET A 116 0.00 25.57 -11.11
CA MET A 116 0.92 26.49 -11.77
C MET A 116 2.37 26.26 -11.35
N GLU A 117 2.59 25.81 -10.12
CA GLU A 117 3.91 25.55 -9.55
C GLU A 117 4.29 24.06 -9.59
N GLU A 118 3.34 23.19 -9.97
CA GLU A 118 3.47 21.72 -9.95
C GLU A 118 3.95 21.24 -8.57
N ALA A 119 3.35 21.79 -7.51
CA ALA A 119 3.78 21.54 -6.13
C ALA A 119 2.61 21.60 -5.15
N VAL A 120 2.81 20.97 -3.98
CA VAL A 120 1.90 21.10 -2.83
C VAL A 120 1.85 22.55 -2.37
N ALA A 121 0.64 23.11 -2.32
CA ALA A 121 0.41 24.48 -1.89
C ALA A 121 0.65 24.63 -0.38
N MET A 122 1.22 25.77 0.02
CA MET A 122 1.43 26.09 1.43
C MET A 122 0.15 26.52 2.16
N ASP A 123 -0.85 26.95 1.40
CA ASP A 123 -2.13 27.44 1.90
C ASP A 123 -3.24 26.48 1.47
N GLY A 124 -4.03 25.98 2.43
CA GLY A 124 -5.12 25.05 2.17
C GLY A 124 -5.33 24.08 3.35
N GLU A 125 -6.43 23.35 3.35
CA GLU A 125 -6.63 22.27 4.31
C GLU A 125 -5.94 21.01 3.78
N ALA A 126 -5.05 20.44 4.59
CA ALA A 126 -4.45 19.14 4.33
C ALA A 126 -5.11 18.10 5.23
N GLU A 127 -5.38 16.93 4.69
CA GLU A 127 -5.94 15.79 5.41
C GLU A 127 -4.97 14.61 5.32
N MET A 128 -4.84 13.87 6.41
CA MET A 128 -4.05 12.64 6.43
C MET A 128 -4.69 11.67 7.41
N TRP A 129 -4.71 10.39 7.08
CA TRP A 129 -5.20 9.35 7.98
C TRP A 129 -4.56 8.00 7.67
N LEU A 130 -4.51 7.15 8.69
CA LEU A 130 -4.22 5.73 8.52
C LEU A 130 -5.52 4.95 8.44
N GLN A 131 -5.55 4.00 7.51
CA GLN A 131 -6.64 3.06 7.36
C GLN A 131 -6.08 1.65 7.45
N SER A 132 -6.58 0.85 8.40
CA SER A 132 -6.35 -0.60 8.39
C SER A 132 -7.69 -1.31 8.28
N PRO A 133 -7.86 -2.24 7.33
CA PRO A 133 -8.92 -3.22 7.43
C PRO A 133 -8.53 -4.17 8.55
N HIS A 134 -9.22 -4.12 9.69
CA HIS A 134 -9.08 -5.24 10.61
C HIS A 134 -9.65 -6.50 9.95
N TRP A 135 -9.01 -7.63 10.25
CA TRP A 135 -9.39 -8.97 9.80
C TRP A 135 -10.87 -9.36 10.05
N GLN A 136 -11.63 -8.57 10.82
CA GLN A 136 -13.06 -8.75 11.11
C GLN A 136 -14.01 -7.76 10.40
N GLN A 137 -13.61 -7.16 9.27
CA GLN A 137 -14.44 -6.24 8.44
C GLN A 137 -14.72 -4.84 9.02
N GLU A 138 -14.21 -4.52 10.21
CA GLU A 138 -14.22 -3.14 10.70
C GLU A 138 -13.02 -2.38 10.11
N VAL A 139 -13.30 -1.28 9.42
CA VAL A 139 -12.27 -0.37 8.93
C VAL A 139 -11.95 0.60 10.05
N ASN A 140 -10.71 0.57 10.52
CA ASN A 140 -10.24 1.48 11.53
C ASN A 140 -9.54 2.67 10.86
N GLN A 141 -10.02 3.88 11.13
CA GLN A 141 -9.46 5.12 10.60
C GLN A 141 -8.89 5.96 11.73
N THR A 142 -7.60 6.26 11.65
CA THR A 142 -6.93 7.17 12.58
C THR A 142 -6.66 8.48 11.85
N PHE A 143 -7.47 9.50 12.16
CA PHE A 143 -7.38 10.81 11.53
C PHE A 143 -6.32 11.71 12.16
N CYS A 144 -5.67 12.50 11.32
CA CYS A 144 -4.75 13.54 11.73
C CYS A 144 -5.47 14.88 11.94
N LEU A 145 -4.94 15.70 12.83
CA LEU A 145 -5.28 17.12 12.91
C LEU A 145 -4.73 17.83 11.67
N SER A 146 -5.60 18.39 10.83
CA SER A 146 -5.24 19.01 9.54
C SER A 146 -4.09 20.02 9.63
N LYS A 147 -4.04 20.81 10.71
CA LYS A 147 -3.00 21.83 10.94
C LYS A 147 -1.61 21.27 11.28
N THR A 148 -1.50 19.97 11.48
CA THR A 148 -0.25 19.28 11.86
C THR A 148 0.29 18.43 10.71
N VAL A 149 -0.44 18.33 9.60
CA VAL A 149 -0.01 17.58 8.43
C VAL A 149 1.17 18.31 7.79
N TYR A 150 2.24 17.55 7.61
CA TYR A 150 3.43 17.91 6.86
C TYR A 150 3.64 16.86 5.78
N ALA A 151 4.00 17.32 4.58
CA ALA A 151 4.32 16.46 3.45
C ALA A 151 5.49 17.06 2.66
N ASP A 152 6.53 16.26 2.42
CA ASP A 152 7.60 16.54 1.46
C ASP A 152 7.49 15.51 0.34
N THR A 153 6.68 15.82 -0.65
CA THR A 153 6.38 14.92 -1.75
C THR A 153 7.54 14.77 -2.72
N GLU A 154 8.47 15.73 -2.77
CA GLU A 154 9.63 15.67 -3.65
C GLU A 154 10.60 14.56 -3.23
N ALA A 155 10.77 14.37 -1.92
CA ALA A 155 11.57 13.31 -1.36
C ALA A 155 11.02 11.90 -1.69
N LEU A 156 9.71 11.78 -1.94
CA LEU A 156 9.11 10.54 -2.42
C LEU A 156 9.73 10.15 -3.77
N TRP A 157 9.82 11.08 -4.73
CA TRP A 157 10.24 10.80 -6.11
C TRP A 157 11.55 10.04 -6.23
N SER A 158 12.52 10.32 -5.35
CA SER A 158 13.82 9.65 -5.38
C SER A 158 13.70 8.13 -5.21
N ALA A 159 12.84 7.68 -4.30
CA ALA A 159 12.57 6.27 -4.06
C ALA A 159 11.58 5.69 -5.10
N LEU A 160 10.87 6.55 -5.84
CA LEU A 160 9.90 6.19 -6.88
C LEU A 160 10.48 6.12 -8.30
N GLY A 161 11.67 6.68 -8.52
CA GLY A 161 12.24 6.92 -9.85
C GLY A 161 12.51 5.68 -10.71
N GLU A 162 12.54 4.48 -10.11
CA GLU A 162 12.70 3.20 -10.84
C GLU A 162 11.38 2.46 -11.11
N ARG A 163 10.22 3.06 -10.81
CA ARG A 163 8.93 2.38 -10.94
C ARG A 163 8.52 2.14 -12.40
N GLY A 164 8.35 0.87 -12.76
CA GLY A 164 7.51 0.43 -13.88
C GLY A 164 6.03 0.82 -13.68
N PRO A 165 5.12 0.48 -14.61
CA PRO A 165 3.75 1.02 -14.63
C PRO A 165 3.06 0.85 -13.28
N VAL A 166 2.79 2.00 -12.64
CA VAL A 166 2.06 2.10 -11.39
C VAL A 166 0.61 1.72 -11.68
N GLY A 167 0.26 0.54 -11.21
CA GLY A 167 -1.10 0.04 -11.14
C GLY A 167 -1.09 -1.07 -10.12
N LEU A 168 -2.17 -1.13 -9.36
CA LEU A 168 -2.63 -2.31 -8.66
C LEU A 168 -1.88 -2.62 -7.34
N PHE A 169 -2.58 -2.38 -6.23
CA PHE A 169 -2.48 -3.17 -5.00
C PHE A 169 -2.61 -4.70 -5.29
N PHE A 170 -2.94 -5.07 -6.54
CA PHE A 170 -3.15 -6.42 -7.07
C PHE A 170 -2.49 -6.76 -8.44
N SER A 171 -1.41 -6.11 -8.90
CA SER A 171 -0.76 -6.49 -10.19
C SER A 171 0.51 -5.68 -10.47
N GLN A 172 1.66 -6.31 -10.28
CA GLN A 172 2.89 -5.91 -10.98
C GLN A 172 3.34 -6.96 -11.98
N ASP A 173 2.87 -8.21 -11.85
CA ASP A 173 2.73 -9.05 -13.03
C ASP A 173 1.32 -8.96 -13.57
N VAL A 174 1.26 -8.96 -14.89
CA VAL A 174 0.04 -9.16 -15.61
C VAL A 174 -0.31 -10.63 -15.48
N ILE A 175 -1.31 -10.96 -14.65
CA ILE A 175 -1.93 -12.27 -14.75
C ILE A 175 -2.69 -12.30 -16.07
N VAL A 176 -2.22 -13.16 -16.98
CA VAL A 176 -2.84 -13.37 -18.28
C VAL A 176 -3.69 -14.63 -18.20
N PRO A 177 -5.03 -14.54 -18.30
CA PRO A 177 -5.86 -15.73 -18.25
C PRO A 177 -5.55 -16.69 -19.39
N GLU A 178 -5.33 -17.96 -19.03
CA GLU A 178 -5.08 -19.03 -20.00
C GLU A 178 -6.30 -19.94 -20.13
N PRO A 179 -6.72 -20.35 -21.34
CA PRO A 179 -7.92 -21.16 -21.49
C PRO A 179 -7.81 -22.55 -20.82
N GLY A 180 -6.59 -23.08 -20.68
CA GLY A 180 -6.35 -24.32 -19.95
C GLY A 180 -6.33 -24.17 -18.43
N ALA A 181 -6.30 -22.92 -17.95
CA ALA A 181 -6.26 -22.58 -16.55
C ALA A 181 -7.59 -22.19 -15.94
N ILE A 182 -8.50 -21.62 -16.76
CA ILE A 182 -9.84 -21.24 -16.34
C ILE A 182 -10.56 -22.44 -15.72
N ASP A 183 -10.81 -22.35 -14.42
CA ASP A 183 -11.49 -23.37 -13.65
C ASP A 183 -12.00 -22.79 -12.34
N VAL A 184 -12.86 -23.53 -11.65
CA VAL A 184 -13.27 -23.22 -10.28
C VAL A 184 -12.53 -24.16 -9.33
N ALA A 185 -11.84 -23.58 -8.36
CA ALA A 185 -11.18 -24.33 -7.30
C ALA A 185 -11.81 -24.04 -5.94
N ARG A 186 -11.85 -25.07 -5.10
CA ARG A 186 -12.18 -24.99 -3.70
C ARG A 186 -10.94 -25.16 -2.84
N VAL A 187 -10.82 -24.34 -1.82
CA VAL A 187 -9.72 -24.43 -0.85
C VAL A 187 -9.93 -25.65 0.04
N THR A 188 -8.95 -26.54 0.05
CA THR A 188 -9.00 -27.81 0.79
C THR A 188 -8.60 -27.62 2.26
N SER A 189 -8.64 -28.72 3.02
CA SER A 189 -8.18 -28.73 4.41
C SER A 189 -6.70 -28.34 4.51
N GLN A 190 -6.45 -27.22 5.19
CA GLN A 190 -5.12 -26.61 5.28
C GLN A 190 -4.32 -27.16 6.48
N PRO A 191 -2.98 -27.09 6.44
CA PRO A 191 -2.14 -27.53 7.55
C PRO A 191 -2.19 -26.60 8.78
N SER A 192 -2.74 -25.38 8.65
CA SER A 192 -2.80 -24.40 9.73
C SER A 192 -4.15 -23.68 9.80
N ALA A 193 -4.50 -23.15 10.98
CA ALA A 193 -5.71 -22.33 11.17
C ALA A 193 -5.56 -20.90 10.63
N ALA A 194 -4.41 -20.55 10.04
CA ALA A 194 -4.07 -19.20 9.62
C ALA A 194 -4.48 -18.86 8.18
N GLY A 195 -5.26 -19.72 7.51
CA GLY A 195 -5.66 -19.48 6.11
C GLY A 195 -4.55 -19.83 5.10
N LEU A 196 -4.97 -19.98 3.84
CA LEU A 196 -4.10 -20.15 2.68
C LEU A 196 -3.67 -18.75 2.23
N PRO A 197 -2.39 -18.39 2.33
CA PRO A 197 -1.92 -17.09 1.91
C PRO A 197 -2.14 -16.89 0.41
N VAL A 198 -2.68 -15.73 0.06
CA VAL A 198 -2.72 -15.21 -1.31
C VAL A 198 -1.58 -14.23 -1.47
N TYR A 199 -0.60 -14.65 -2.26
CA TYR A 199 0.58 -13.87 -2.61
C TYR A 199 0.21 -12.83 -3.67
N ALA A 200 0.89 -11.67 -3.61
CA ALA A 200 0.76 -10.66 -4.65
C ALA A 200 1.20 -11.24 -6.00
N SER A 201 0.66 -10.70 -7.10
CA SER A 201 0.85 -11.17 -8.49
C SER A 201 2.28 -11.48 -8.96
N ALA A 202 3.34 -11.09 -8.24
CA ALA A 202 4.69 -11.52 -8.56
C ALA A 202 4.83 -13.06 -8.45
N THR A 203 5.66 -13.68 -9.29
CA THR A 203 5.98 -15.11 -9.18
C THR A 203 6.30 -15.49 -7.71
N PRO A 204 5.48 -16.35 -7.09
CA PRO A 204 5.53 -16.57 -5.65
C PRO A 204 6.83 -17.25 -5.22
N ASN A 205 7.42 -16.70 -4.16
CA ASN A 205 8.60 -17.23 -3.49
C ASN A 205 8.58 -16.81 -2.01
N ALA A 206 9.60 -17.21 -1.24
CA ALA A 206 9.67 -16.93 0.20
C ALA A 206 9.67 -15.44 0.58
N ALA A 207 9.85 -14.53 -0.38
CA ALA A 207 9.86 -13.08 -0.19
C ALA A 207 8.62 -12.36 -0.79
N THR A 208 7.67 -13.08 -1.41
CA THR A 208 6.48 -12.46 -2.00
C THR A 208 5.47 -12.07 -0.91
N PRO A 209 4.95 -10.83 -0.89
CA PRO A 209 4.02 -10.39 0.15
C PRO A 209 2.67 -11.10 0.05
N VAL A 210 2.10 -11.45 1.20
CA VAL A 210 0.73 -11.98 1.34
C VAL A 210 -0.21 -10.80 1.56
N TRP A 211 -1.25 -10.67 0.74
CA TRP A 211 -2.21 -9.56 0.82
C TRP A 211 -3.64 -10.02 1.16
N TRP A 212 -3.90 -11.32 1.07
CA TRP A 212 -5.19 -11.94 1.42
C TRP A 212 -5.01 -13.35 1.95
N GLN A 213 -6.08 -13.90 2.51
CA GLN A 213 -6.13 -15.29 2.94
C GLN A 213 -7.43 -15.92 2.49
N LEU A 214 -7.33 -17.17 2.03
CA LEU A 214 -8.49 -18.00 1.76
C LEU A 214 -8.63 -19.05 2.86
N PHE A 215 -9.85 -19.39 3.22
CA PHE A 215 -10.15 -20.39 4.25
C PHE A 215 -10.71 -21.67 3.64
N GLU A 216 -10.65 -22.76 4.41
CA GLU A 216 -11.21 -24.05 3.97
C GLU A 216 -12.67 -23.90 3.53
N GLY A 217 -12.97 -24.38 2.32
CA GLY A 217 -14.30 -24.30 1.71
C GLY A 217 -14.53 -23.05 0.84
N ASP A 218 -13.65 -22.04 0.90
CA ASP A 218 -13.70 -20.90 -0.02
C ASP A 218 -13.58 -21.38 -1.46
N THR A 219 -14.27 -20.70 -2.36
CA THR A 219 -14.29 -21.00 -3.79
C THR A 219 -13.72 -19.82 -4.55
N VAL A 220 -12.78 -20.09 -5.45
CA VAL A 220 -12.06 -19.10 -6.24
C VAL A 220 -11.98 -19.55 -7.69
N ASP A 221 -11.94 -18.58 -8.61
CA ASP A 221 -11.73 -18.86 -10.03
C ASP A 221 -10.22 -18.92 -10.29
N VAL A 222 -9.72 -20.05 -10.79
CA VAL A 222 -8.33 -20.21 -11.23
C VAL A 222 -8.21 -19.66 -12.64
N ILE A 223 -7.20 -18.84 -12.90
CA ILE A 223 -7.13 -18.05 -14.14
C ILE A 223 -5.79 -18.20 -14.85
N ALA A 224 -4.70 -18.52 -14.15
CA ALA A 224 -3.39 -18.81 -14.75
C ALA A 224 -2.57 -19.78 -13.90
N PHE A 225 -1.46 -20.28 -14.46
CA PHE A 225 -0.54 -21.22 -13.80
C PHE A 225 0.89 -20.72 -13.84
N GLU A 226 1.64 -21.01 -12.78
CA GLU A 226 3.10 -20.83 -12.74
C GLU A 226 3.71 -21.88 -11.80
N GLY A 227 4.24 -22.96 -12.37
CA GLY A 227 4.77 -24.09 -11.60
C GLY A 227 3.72 -24.72 -10.69
N ASP A 228 4.00 -24.75 -9.38
CA ASP A 228 3.10 -25.30 -8.35
C ASP A 228 2.05 -24.27 -7.88
N PHE A 229 2.10 -23.03 -8.38
CA PHE A 229 1.21 -21.96 -7.96
C PHE A 229 0.13 -21.68 -9.00
N LEU A 230 -1.03 -21.29 -8.49
CA LEU A 230 -2.23 -20.98 -9.27
C LEU A 230 -2.59 -19.51 -9.06
N ALA A 231 -2.79 -18.77 -10.15
CA ALA A 231 -3.36 -17.45 -10.07
C ALA A 231 -4.87 -17.57 -9.91
N VAL A 232 -5.43 -16.86 -8.94
CA VAL A 232 -6.85 -16.90 -8.62
C VAL A 232 -7.47 -15.51 -8.73
N ALA A 233 -8.71 -15.46 -9.20
CA ALA A 233 -9.60 -14.32 -9.10
C ALA A 233 -10.55 -14.53 -7.91
N ILE A 234 -10.61 -13.53 -7.03
CA ILE A 234 -11.31 -13.59 -5.75
C ILE A 234 -12.45 -12.57 -5.77
N PRO A 235 -13.70 -13.01 -5.57
CA PRO A 235 -14.84 -12.10 -5.50
C PRO A 235 -14.68 -11.17 -4.28
N THR A 236 -14.61 -9.86 -4.53
CA THR A 236 -14.54 -8.82 -3.49
C THR A 236 -15.60 -7.76 -3.74
N ASN A 237 -15.93 -6.96 -2.72
CA ASN A 237 -16.78 -5.76 -2.87
C ASN A 237 -18.18 -5.98 -3.49
N GLY A 238 -18.85 -7.09 -3.16
CA GLY A 238 -20.21 -7.38 -3.63
C GLY A 238 -20.30 -7.94 -5.05
N VAL A 239 -19.17 -8.36 -5.61
CA VAL A 239 -19.11 -9.19 -6.82
C VAL A 239 -19.36 -10.64 -6.42
N ASP A 240 -20.32 -11.31 -7.08
CA ASP A 240 -20.69 -12.70 -6.79
C ASP A 240 -19.93 -13.72 -7.66
N THR A 241 -19.41 -13.31 -8.82
CA THR A 241 -18.71 -14.18 -9.78
C THR A 241 -17.55 -13.46 -10.46
N CYS A 242 -16.43 -14.16 -10.69
CA CYS A 242 -15.27 -13.62 -11.42
C CYS A 242 -15.21 -14.17 -12.86
N GLU A 243 -16.35 -14.13 -13.56
CA GLU A 243 -16.45 -14.66 -14.92
C GLU A 243 -15.40 -14.03 -15.84
N ILE A 244 -14.58 -14.89 -16.46
CA ILE A 244 -13.64 -14.50 -17.51
C ILE A 244 -14.30 -14.73 -18.85
N SER A 245 -14.52 -13.66 -19.61
CA SER A 245 -15.05 -13.76 -20.95
C SER A 245 -13.95 -14.21 -21.94
N ALA A 246 -14.37 -14.83 -23.05
CA ALA A 246 -13.44 -15.40 -24.02
C ALA A 246 -12.50 -14.35 -24.68
N ASP A 247 -12.89 -13.08 -24.67
CA ASP A 247 -12.11 -11.94 -25.15
C ASP A 247 -11.07 -11.42 -24.15
N GLN A 248 -11.15 -11.83 -22.87
CA GLN A 248 -10.15 -11.54 -21.83
C GLN A 248 -9.02 -12.57 -21.78
N LEU A 249 -9.11 -13.63 -22.58
CA LEU A 249 -8.06 -14.64 -22.71
C LEU A 249 -6.84 -14.08 -23.43
N TYR A 250 -5.64 -14.50 -22.99
CA TYR A 250 -4.35 -14.08 -23.55
C TYR A 250 -4.07 -12.57 -23.49
N ALA A 251 -4.86 -11.84 -22.70
CA ALA A 251 -4.67 -10.43 -22.39
C ALA A 251 -4.48 -10.26 -20.88
N PRO A 252 -3.89 -9.14 -20.43
CA PRO A 252 -3.98 -8.75 -19.03
C PRO A 252 -5.39 -8.89 -18.47
N TYR A 253 -5.52 -9.56 -17.32
CA TYR A 253 -6.80 -9.60 -16.62
C TYR A 253 -7.21 -8.17 -16.22
N ASP A 254 -8.38 -7.75 -16.71
CA ASP A 254 -9.00 -6.45 -16.44
C ASP A 254 -10.40 -6.59 -15.81
N GLY A 255 -10.73 -7.79 -15.33
CA GLY A 255 -12.02 -8.10 -14.75
C GLY A 255 -12.24 -7.49 -13.36
N PRO A 256 -13.47 -7.63 -12.81
CA PRO A 256 -13.89 -6.90 -11.61
C PRO A 256 -13.33 -7.48 -10.30
N CYS A 257 -12.64 -8.63 -10.33
CA CYS A 257 -12.17 -9.31 -9.14
C CYS A 257 -10.71 -9.00 -8.81
N ALA A 258 -10.36 -9.12 -7.53
CA ALA A 258 -8.98 -9.05 -7.11
C ALA A 258 -8.24 -10.33 -7.53
N THR A 259 -6.95 -10.23 -7.83
CA THR A 259 -6.15 -11.38 -8.27
C THR A 259 -4.87 -11.57 -7.49
N GLY A 260 -4.42 -12.81 -7.35
CA GLY A 260 -3.18 -13.16 -6.68
C GLY A 260 -2.80 -14.63 -6.86
N TRP A 261 -1.62 -15.02 -6.38
CA TRP A 261 -1.13 -16.40 -6.47
C TRP A 261 -1.37 -17.15 -5.17
N VAL A 262 -1.71 -18.43 -5.27
CA VAL A 262 -1.81 -19.35 -4.12
C VAL A 262 -1.08 -20.65 -4.43
N ASP A 263 -0.62 -21.34 -3.38
CA ASP A 263 -0.04 -22.67 -3.52
C ASP A 263 -1.14 -23.66 -3.97
N GLY A 264 -0.98 -24.21 -5.16
CA GLY A 264 -1.96 -25.06 -5.82
C GLY A 264 -2.20 -26.38 -5.09
N ALA A 265 -1.28 -26.82 -4.22
CA ALA A 265 -1.46 -28.03 -3.42
C ALA A 265 -2.66 -27.95 -2.46
N PHE A 266 -3.13 -26.73 -2.16
CA PHE A 266 -4.28 -26.48 -1.27
C PHE A 266 -5.56 -26.14 -2.03
N LEU A 267 -5.58 -26.29 -3.35
CA LEU A 267 -6.75 -26.07 -4.20
C LEU A 267 -7.21 -27.39 -4.83
N GLU A 268 -8.48 -27.74 -4.61
CA GLU A 268 -9.18 -28.83 -5.28
C GLU A 268 -10.02 -28.26 -6.41
N ARG A 269 -9.69 -28.62 -7.64
CA ARG A 269 -10.36 -28.18 -8.86
C ARG A 269 -11.51 -29.10 -9.21
N GLY A 270 -12.59 -28.55 -9.75
CA GLY A 270 -13.73 -29.34 -10.23
C GLY A 270 -13.34 -30.24 -11.41
N GLU A 271 -13.85 -31.47 -11.44
CA GLU A 271 -13.77 -32.37 -12.62
C GLU A 271 -14.65 -31.89 -13.79
#